data_AF-A0A961JVK5-F1
#
_entry.id   AF-A0A961JVK5-F1
#
_cell.length_a   1.000
_cell.length_b   1.000
_cell.length_c   1.000
_cell.angle_alpha   90.00
_cell.angle_beta   90.00
_cell.angle_gamma   90.00
#
_symmetry.space_group_name_H-M   'P 1'
#
loop_
_entity.id
_entity.type
_entity.pdbx_description
1 polymer ?
#
loop_
_entity_poly.entity_id
_entity_poly.type
_entity_poly.pdbx_seq_one_letter_code
_entity_poly.pdbx_strand_id
1 'polypeptide(L)'
;MPLLRLAALILSFSFVTAPVQAQSYSVATTGSGTAIHFYGLALAKAAREVAGMDLRPKPYASAGQGAVFVDRGEDDFGLFNAIVLREAYEGRDFY
;
A
#
# COMPACT_ATOMS: atom_id res chain seq x y z
N MET A 1 18.07 -47.19 -7.95
CA MET A 1 18.32 -45.74 -7.80
C MET A 1 17.38 -44.77 -8.55
N PRO A 2 16.35 -45.15 -9.34
CA PRO A 2 15.47 -44.16 -10.00
C PRO A 2 14.42 -43.56 -9.04
N LEU A 3 13.95 -44.34 -8.06
CA LEU A 3 12.99 -43.89 -7.04
C LEU A 3 13.49 -42.71 -6.20
N LEU A 4 14.78 -42.71 -5.83
CA LEU A 4 15.37 -41.62 -5.05
C LEU A 4 15.46 -40.30 -5.86
N ARG A 5 15.66 -40.41 -7.18
CA ARG A 5 15.69 -39.25 -8.10
C ARG A 5 14.29 -38.66 -8.31
N LEU A 6 13.27 -39.51 -8.38
CA LEU A 6 11.87 -39.08 -8.46
C LEU A 6 11.42 -38.35 -7.19
N ALA A 7 11.77 -38.87 -6.02
CA ALA A 7 11.47 -38.22 -4.75
C ALA A 7 12.15 -36.84 -4.63
N ALA A 8 13.42 -36.73 -5.04
CA ALA A 8 14.13 -35.47 -5.05
C ALA A 8 13.50 -34.43 -6.00
N LEU A 9 12.99 -34.86 -7.16
CA LEU A 9 12.32 -33.99 -8.14
C LEU A 9 10.98 -33.45 -7.61
N ILE A 10 10.19 -34.29 -6.95
CA ILE A 10 8.90 -33.90 -6.35
C ILE A 10 9.12 -32.90 -5.21
N LEU A 11 10.10 -33.16 -4.33
CA LEU A 11 10.46 -32.26 -3.24
C LEU A 11 10.97 -30.91 -3.73
N SER A 12 11.73 -30.87 -4.83
CA SER A 12 12.23 -29.61 -5.40
C SER A 12 11.14 -28.80 -6.11
N PHE A 13 10.08 -29.45 -6.64
CA PHE A 13 8.92 -28.74 -7.19
C PHE A 13 8.07 -28.04 -6.11
N SER A 14 8.02 -28.59 -4.89
CA SER A 14 7.26 -28.01 -3.77
C SER A 14 7.82 -26.68 -3.24
N PHE A 15 9.09 -26.36 -3.50
CA PHE A 15 9.70 -25.09 -3.09
C PHE A 15 9.47 -23.94 -4.09
N VAL A 16 8.99 -24.23 -5.30
CA VAL A 16 8.76 -23.21 -6.34
C VAL A 16 7.38 -22.55 -6.22
N THR A 17 6.46 -23.12 -5.44
CA THR A 17 5.09 -22.61 -5.29
C THR A 17 4.93 -21.66 -4.11
N ALA A 18 5.96 -20.90 -3.74
CA ALA A 18 5.78 -19.81 -2.78
C ALA A 18 4.64 -18.91 -3.31
N PRO A 19 3.59 -18.64 -2.52
CA PRO A 19 2.53 -17.77 -2.98
C PRO A 19 3.15 -16.39 -3.20
N VAL A 20 3.24 -15.98 -4.47
CA VAL A 20 3.40 -14.57 -4.84
C VAL A 20 2.11 -13.90 -4.36
N GLN A 21 2.07 -13.54 -3.09
CA GLN A 21 1.06 -12.65 -2.54
C GLN A 21 1.28 -11.33 -3.27
N ALA A 22 0.35 -10.97 -4.17
CA ALA A 22 0.34 -9.64 -4.75
C ALA A 22 0.16 -8.65 -3.60
N GLN A 23 1.26 -8.01 -3.17
CA GLN A 23 1.24 -7.05 -2.08
C GLN A 23 0.38 -5.87 -2.52
N SER A 24 -0.72 -5.66 -1.82
CA SER A 24 -1.52 -4.45 -1.94
C SER A 24 -0.93 -3.40 -1.01
N TYR A 25 -0.76 -2.18 -1.51
CA TYR A 25 -0.31 -1.03 -0.74
C TYR A 25 -1.48 -0.06 -0.57
N SER A 26 -1.58 0.57 0.57
CA SER A 26 -2.63 1.53 0.92
C SER A 26 -2.12 2.96 0.79
N VAL A 27 -3.03 3.87 0.43
CA VAL A 27 -2.75 5.31 0.42
C VAL A 27 -3.86 6.02 1.17
N ALA A 28 -3.54 6.56 2.34
CA ALA A 28 -4.45 7.42 3.07
C ALA A 28 -4.75 8.69 2.25
N THR A 29 -6.03 8.98 2.07
CA THR A 29 -6.55 10.17 1.37
C THR A 29 -7.62 10.86 2.21
N THR A 30 -8.00 12.08 1.86
CA THR A 30 -9.19 12.71 2.44
C THR A 30 -10.48 12.11 1.87
N GLY A 31 -11.64 12.57 2.35
CA GLY A 31 -12.93 11.95 2.08
C GLY A 31 -13.25 11.80 0.59
N SER A 32 -14.08 10.80 0.27
CA SER A 32 -14.54 10.56 -1.10
C SER A 32 -15.18 11.81 -1.70
N GLY A 33 -14.85 12.12 -2.96
CA GLY A 33 -15.32 13.34 -3.64
C GLY A 33 -14.43 14.57 -3.44
N THR A 34 -13.36 14.48 -2.64
CA THR A 34 -12.36 15.55 -2.50
C THR A 34 -11.28 15.45 -3.58
N ALA A 35 -10.59 16.56 -3.86
CA ALA A 35 -9.50 16.60 -4.84
C ALA A 35 -8.36 15.61 -4.51
N ILE A 36 -7.94 15.53 -3.25
CA ILE A 36 -6.90 14.60 -2.80
C ILE A 36 -7.32 13.14 -3.02
N HIS A 37 -8.59 12.79 -2.80
CA HIS A 37 -9.06 11.45 -3.11
C HIS A 37 -9.00 11.14 -4.61
N PHE A 38 -9.39 12.09 -5.47
CA PHE A 38 -9.26 11.94 -6.92
C PHE A 38 -7.80 11.80 -7.38
N TYR A 39 -6.87 12.52 -6.74
CA TYR A 39 -5.43 12.34 -6.99
C TYR A 39 -4.96 10.95 -6.55
N GLY A 40 -5.44 10.43 -5.42
CA GLY A 40 -5.16 9.06 -4.99
C GLY A 40 -5.64 8.03 -6.01
N LEU A 41 -6.85 8.18 -6.56
CA LEU A 41 -7.37 7.29 -7.61
C LEU A 41 -6.53 7.36 -8.89
N ALA A 42 -6.12 8.56 -9.31
CA ALA A 42 -5.25 8.73 -10.46
C ALA A 42 -3.87 8.09 -10.24
N LEU A 43 -3.29 8.26 -9.04
CA LEU A 43 -2.04 7.64 -8.65
C LEU A 43 -2.15 6.11 -8.63
N ALA A 44 -3.25 5.56 -8.11
CA ALA A 44 -3.50 4.13 -8.09
C ALA A 44 -3.56 3.53 -9.50
N LYS A 45 -4.24 4.22 -10.42
CA LYS A 45 -4.27 3.83 -11.83
C LYS A 45 -2.86 3.85 -12.44
N ALA A 46 -2.11 4.93 -12.25
CA ALA A 46 -0.75 5.05 -12.77
C ALA A 46 0.20 3.98 -12.19
N ALA A 47 0.12 3.71 -10.89
CA ALA A 47 0.91 2.68 -10.22
C ALA A 47 0.62 1.29 -10.78
N ARG A 48 -0.65 1.00 -11.07
CA ARG A 48 -1.06 -0.25 -11.71
C ARG A 48 -0.55 -0.37 -13.14
N GLU A 49 -0.67 0.68 -13.94
CA GLU A 49 -0.28 0.68 -15.36
C GLU A 49 1.24 0.67 -15.57
N VAL A 50 1.98 1.43 -14.76
CA VAL A 50 3.43 1.63 -14.93
C VAL A 50 4.26 0.59 -14.18
N ALA A 51 3.85 0.24 -12.95
CA ALA A 51 4.65 -0.59 -12.04
C ALA A 51 4.01 -1.93 -11.70
N GLY A 52 2.78 -2.20 -12.18
CA GLY A 52 2.02 -3.39 -11.82
C GLY A 52 1.58 -3.42 -10.35
N MET A 53 1.75 -2.32 -9.62
CA MET A 53 1.49 -2.21 -8.18
C MET A 53 -0.01 -2.13 -7.90
N ASP A 54 -0.48 -2.87 -6.91
CA ASP A 54 -1.86 -2.78 -6.40
C ASP A 54 -1.92 -1.71 -5.30
N LEU A 55 -2.04 -0.46 -5.71
CA LEU A 55 -2.16 0.69 -4.82
C LEU A 55 -3.63 1.03 -4.58
N ARG A 56 -4.05 1.15 -3.32
CA ARG A 56 -5.45 1.27 -2.90
C ARG A 56 -5.68 2.53 -2.07
N PRO A 57 -6.31 3.56 -2.66
CA PRO A 57 -6.69 4.76 -1.92
C PRO A 57 -7.73 4.44 -0.85
N LYS A 58 -7.48 4.91 0.38
CA LYS A 58 -8.35 4.74 1.54
C LYS A 58 -8.83 6.12 2.01
N PRO A 59 -10.12 6.44 1.86
CA PRO A 59 -10.65 7.75 2.23
C PRO A 59 -10.85 7.85 3.74
N TYR A 60 -10.43 8.98 4.31
CA TYR A 60 -10.65 9.37 5.71
C TYR A 60 -11.44 10.67 5.82
N ALA A 61 -12.03 10.94 6.99
CA ALA A 61 -12.83 12.16 7.20
C ALA A 61 -11.98 13.44 7.11
N SER A 62 -10.74 13.39 7.61
CA SER A 62 -9.77 14.49 7.53
C SER A 62 -8.38 13.96 7.14
N ALA A 63 -7.54 14.88 6.67
CA ALA A 63 -6.13 14.59 6.41
C ALA A 63 -5.38 14.28 7.72
N GLY A 64 -5.72 14.95 8.82
CA GLY A 64 -5.15 14.68 10.14
C GLY A 64 -5.47 13.26 10.61
N GLN A 65 -6.72 12.82 10.44
CA GLN A 65 -7.11 11.44 10.73
C GLN A 65 -6.28 10.43 9.92
N GLY A 66 -6.15 10.63 8.60
CA GLY A 66 -5.36 9.74 7.75
C GLY A 66 -3.88 9.71 8.14
N ALA A 67 -3.30 10.86 8.52
CA ALA A 67 -1.89 10.95 8.90
C ALA A 67 -1.56 10.09 10.14
N VAL A 68 -2.49 9.98 11.09
CA VAL A 68 -2.32 9.12 12.27
C VAL A 68 -2.19 7.63 11.90
N PHE A 69 -2.95 7.16 10.90
CA PHE A 69 -2.86 5.77 10.44
C PHE A 69 -1.55 5.47 9.71
N VAL A 70 -1.03 6.46 8.97
CA VAL A 70 0.29 6.36 8.33
C VAL A 70 1.40 6.34 9.38
N ASP A 71 1.36 7.22 10.38
CA ASP A 71 2.35 7.28 11.47
C ASP A 71 2.43 5.97 12.27
N ARG A 72 1.28 5.31 12.47
CA ARG A 72 1.20 3.99 13.13
C ARG A 72 1.62 2.82 12.25
N GLY A 73 1.88 3.05 10.97
CA GLY A 73 2.16 1.99 9.99
C GLY A 73 0.95 1.11 9.66
N GLU A 74 -0.27 1.59 9.93
CA GLU A 74 -1.51 0.91 9.53
C GLU A 74 -1.86 1.16 8.06
N ASP A 75 -1.41 2.30 7.51
CA ASP A 75 -1.42 2.59 6.08
C ASP A 75 0.02 2.82 5.56
N ASP A 76 0.31 2.40 4.34
CA ASP A 76 1.66 2.39 3.77
C ASP A 76 2.13 3.78 3.32
N PHE A 77 1.21 4.60 2.81
CA PHE A 77 1.49 5.94 2.30
C PHE A 77 0.38 6.91 2.67
N GLY A 78 0.69 8.21 2.65
CA GLY A 78 -0.26 9.30 2.85
C GLY A 78 -0.20 10.36 1.76
N LEU A 79 -1.37 10.79 1.28
CA LEU A 79 -1.51 11.93 0.39
C LEU A 79 -2.30 13.03 1.10
N PHE A 80 -1.60 14.06 1.55
CA PHE A 80 -2.17 15.15 2.35
C PHE A 80 -1.75 16.52 1.82
N ASN A 81 -2.43 17.57 2.29
CA ASN A 81 -2.00 18.93 2.00
C ASN A 81 -0.69 19.28 2.74
N ALA A 82 -0.01 20.31 2.27
CA ALA A 82 1.28 20.72 2.81
C ALA A 82 1.24 21.15 4.28
N ILE A 83 0.09 21.65 4.77
CA ILE A 83 -0.06 22.05 6.17
C ILE A 83 0.02 20.81 7.05
N VAL A 84 -0.81 19.80 6.78
CA VAL A 84 -0.83 18.54 7.55
C VAL A 84 0.53 17.84 7.47
N LEU A 85 1.17 17.81 6.30
CA LEU A 85 2.52 17.24 6.16
C LEU A 85 3.56 18.00 6.97
N ARG A 86 3.51 19.34 6.99
CA ARG A 86 4.43 20.15 7.81
C ARG A 86 4.23 19.86 9.29
N GLU A 87 2.98 19.89 9.75
CA GLU A 87 2.68 19.58 11.14
C GLU A 87 3.22 18.17 11.48
N ALA A 88 2.97 17.18 10.62
CA ALA A 88 3.43 15.80 10.79
C ALA A 88 4.94 15.66 10.87
N TYR A 89 5.63 16.36 9.99
CA TYR A 89 7.07 16.41 10.00
C TYR A 89 7.64 17.10 11.26
N GLU A 90 6.96 18.13 11.76
CA GLU A 90 7.36 18.88 12.95
C GLU A 90 6.91 18.23 14.27
N GLY A 91 6.18 17.12 14.23
CA GLY A 91 5.69 16.39 15.41
C GLY A 91 4.65 17.18 16.22
N ARG A 92 3.91 18.09 15.58
CA ARG A 92 2.78 18.81 16.21
C ARG A 92 1.51 17.96 16.14
N ASP A 93 0.39 18.39 16.71
CA ASP A 93 -0.87 17.63 16.59
C ASP A 93 -1.60 17.95 15.27
N PHE A 94 -2.20 16.94 14.63
CA PHE A 94 -3.06 17.09 13.44
C PHE A 94 -4.49 16.66 13.80
N TYR A 95 -5.46 17.58 13.76
CA TYR A 95 -6.89 17.30 13.94
C TYR A 95 -7.64 17.45 12.60
#